data_AF-A0AAN4YK09-F1
#
_entry.id   AF-A0AAN4YK09-F1
#
_cell.length_a   1.000
_cell.length_b   1.000
_cell.length_c   1.000
_cell.angle_alpha   90.00
_cell.angle_beta   90.00
_cell.angle_gamma   90.00
#
_symmetry.space_group_name_H-M   'P 1'
#
loop_
_entity.id
_entity.type
_entity.pdbx_description
1 polymer ?
#
loop_
_entity_poly.entity_id
_entity_poly.type
_entity_poly.pdbx_seq_one_letter_code
_entity_poly.pdbx_strand_id
1 'polypeptide(L)'
;MQQARTTLTMATSSLRARSWYRTSGALAIFASLQCCPLTSPVYRAIAHDPELYHDATEFKPERFLGVNGRTPEYDPHLLSFGFGRRICPGQHLAAANLYLAIARSLAVFDITHLVKNGKEVPVTPEFTTGIISHPTPFELSIRVRSPEHEKLIRAVEKSYPWEKSHAEELQLKI
;
A
#
# COMPACT_ATOMS: atom_id res chain seq x y z
N MET A 1 26.36 21.61 -7.45
CA MET A 1 25.31 21.29 -8.43
C MET A 1 24.05 20.91 -7.68
N GLN A 2 23.01 21.75 -7.80
CA GLN A 2 21.78 21.72 -7.00
C GLN A 2 21.07 20.35 -7.03
N GLN A 3 20.75 19.83 -5.84
CA GLN A 3 19.75 18.78 -5.66
C GLN A 3 18.36 19.43 -5.66
N ALA A 4 17.54 19.12 -6.66
CA ALA A 4 16.14 19.53 -6.69
C ALA A 4 15.33 18.69 -5.68
N ARG A 5 14.96 19.31 -4.56
CA ARG A 5 13.95 18.79 -3.63
C ARG A 5 12.59 19.29 -4.10
N THR A 6 11.79 18.43 -4.73
CA THR A 6 10.41 18.76 -5.09
C THR A 6 9.50 18.33 -3.93
N THR A 7 9.24 19.26 -3.01
CA THR A 7 8.18 19.14 -2.00
C THR A 7 6.86 19.60 -2.59
N LEU A 8 5.92 18.68 -2.79
CA LEU A 8 4.52 19.00 -3.09
C LEU A 8 3.78 19.20 -1.75
N THR A 9 3.66 20.46 -1.33
CA THR A 9 2.78 20.88 -0.23
C THR A 9 1.45 21.35 -0.81
N MET A 10 0.37 20.59 -0.61
CA MET A 10 -0.98 21.15 -0.69
C MET A 10 -1.37 21.68 0.68
N ALA A 11 -1.47 23.01 0.77
CA ALA A 11 -1.97 23.71 1.93
C ALA A 11 -3.49 23.83 1.83
N THR A 12 -4.22 23.43 2.88
CA THR A 12 -5.49 24.05 3.23
C THR A 12 -5.60 24.23 4.75
N SER A 13 -6.19 25.37 5.06
CA SER A 13 -6.33 26.09 6.31
C SER A 13 -6.98 25.37 7.49
N SER A 14 -6.39 25.63 8.67
CA SER A 14 -7.00 25.87 9.97
C SER A 14 -8.13 24.96 10.47
N LEU A 15 -7.85 24.25 11.56
CA LEU A 15 -8.63 24.35 12.81
C LEU A 15 -7.71 23.97 13.99
N ARG A 16 -7.67 24.86 14.97
CA ARG A 16 -6.91 24.78 16.23
C ARG A 16 -7.66 23.91 17.25
N ALA A 17 -6.88 23.47 18.25
CA ALA A 17 -7.23 23.03 19.61
C ALA A 17 -7.33 21.50 19.79
N ARG A 18 -6.68 20.84 20.76
CA ARG A 18 -5.80 21.20 21.90
C ARG A 18 -5.01 19.90 22.23
N SER A 19 -3.71 19.96 22.53
CA SER A 19 -3.12 19.66 23.87
C SER A 19 -4.06 18.82 24.74
N TRP A 20 -3.77 17.61 25.20
CA TRP A 20 -2.83 17.15 26.23
C TRP A 20 -2.72 15.62 26.02
N TYR A 21 -1.56 14.95 26.05
CA TYR A 21 -0.84 14.55 27.26
C TYR A 21 0.63 14.29 26.93
N ARG A 22 1.49 14.94 27.71
CA ARG A 22 2.89 14.59 27.91
C ARG A 22 2.93 13.81 29.21
N THR A 23 3.43 12.58 29.21
CA THR A 23 4.43 12.03 30.17
C THR A 23 4.51 10.50 30.08
N SER A 24 5.77 10.04 30.07
CA SER A 24 6.22 8.74 30.61
C SER A 24 6.05 7.48 29.77
N GLY A 25 7.21 6.97 29.32
CA GLY A 25 7.56 5.56 29.52
C GLY A 25 7.17 4.60 28.42
N ALA A 26 8.13 3.75 28.05
CA ALA A 26 7.99 2.63 27.13
C ALA A 26 6.79 1.70 27.43
N LEU A 27 6.36 0.99 26.38
CA LEU A 27 5.31 -0.05 26.33
C LEU A 27 3.85 0.46 26.25
N ALA A 28 3.43 0.88 25.06
CA ALA A 28 2.09 0.63 24.51
C ALA A 28 2.00 1.12 23.04
N ILE A 29 2.47 0.29 22.10
CA ILE A 29 2.09 0.39 20.66
C ILE A 29 1.05 -0.71 20.33
N PHE A 30 0.48 -1.33 21.37
CA PHE A 30 -0.59 -2.31 21.19
C PHE A 30 -1.93 -1.59 21.13
N ALA A 31 -2.63 -1.82 20.02
CA ALA A 31 -4.08 -1.68 19.91
C ALA A 31 -4.65 -0.26 20.06
N SER A 32 -4.45 0.58 19.06
CA SER A 32 -5.40 1.65 18.78
C SER A 32 -5.31 2.10 17.34
N LEU A 33 -6.18 1.54 16.50
CA LEU A 33 -7.05 2.28 15.57
C LEU A 33 -7.52 1.34 14.45
N GLN A 34 -8.69 0.74 14.69
CA GLN A 34 -9.79 0.71 13.74
C GLN A 34 -9.41 0.47 12.28
N CYS A 35 -8.98 -0.77 12.03
CA CYS A 35 -9.05 -1.47 10.77
C CYS A 35 -10.36 -1.08 10.02
N CYS A 36 -10.24 -0.47 8.84
CA CYS A 36 -11.34 0.14 8.07
C CYS A 36 -12.54 -0.83 7.88
N PRO A 37 -13.78 -0.46 8.23
CA PRO A 37 -14.89 -1.41 8.34
C PRO A 37 -15.48 -1.96 7.02
N LEU A 38 -14.94 -1.64 5.84
CA LEU A 38 -15.71 -1.75 4.59
C LEU A 38 -14.98 -2.33 3.36
N THR A 39 -14.01 -3.24 3.52
CA THR A 39 -14.04 -4.39 2.59
C THR A 39 -15.41 -5.04 2.77
N SER A 40 -16.09 -5.50 1.69
CA SER A 40 -17.46 -6.03 1.81
C SER A 40 -17.54 -6.91 3.07
N PRO A 41 -18.51 -6.65 3.98
CA PRO A 41 -18.40 -7.04 5.38
C PRO A 41 -18.10 -8.53 5.56
N VAL A 42 -18.51 -9.34 4.59
CA VAL A 42 -18.20 -10.76 4.46
C VAL A 42 -16.70 -11.03 4.23
N TYR A 43 -16.07 -10.41 3.23
CA TYR A 43 -14.63 -10.61 2.97
C TYR A 43 -13.77 -10.11 4.12
N ARG A 44 -14.15 -8.98 4.73
CA ARG A 44 -13.44 -8.46 5.90
C ARG A 44 -13.55 -9.41 7.09
N ALA A 45 -14.75 -9.92 7.36
CA ALA A 45 -15.00 -10.84 8.45
C ALA A 45 -14.19 -12.13 8.27
N ILE A 46 -14.20 -12.71 7.06
CA ILE A 46 -13.43 -13.92 6.78
C ILE A 46 -11.92 -13.66 6.89
N ALA A 47 -11.41 -12.57 6.30
CA ALA A 47 -9.99 -12.23 6.35
C ALA A 47 -9.48 -11.89 7.76
N HIS A 48 -10.37 -11.60 8.72
CA HIS A 48 -10.03 -11.31 10.12
C HIS A 48 -10.60 -12.37 11.07
N ASP A 49 -10.99 -13.53 10.55
CA ASP A 49 -11.53 -14.62 11.36
C ASP A 49 -10.39 -15.29 12.15
N PRO A 50 -10.42 -15.25 13.51
CA PRO A 50 -9.41 -15.89 14.33
C PRO A 50 -9.37 -17.41 14.21
N GLU A 51 -10.43 -18.04 13.69
CA GLU A 51 -10.45 -19.49 13.42
C GLU A 51 -9.62 -19.85 12.18
N LEU A 52 -9.49 -18.93 11.22
CA LEU A 52 -8.74 -19.13 9.98
C LEU A 52 -7.32 -18.58 10.06
N TYR A 53 -7.10 -17.49 10.81
CA TYR A 53 -5.83 -16.75 10.85
C TYR A 53 -5.41 -16.42 12.29
N HIS A 54 -4.22 -16.84 12.70
CA HIS A 54 -3.68 -16.46 14.01
C HIS A 54 -3.28 -14.98 14.02
N ASP A 55 -3.63 -14.20 15.05
CA ASP A 55 -3.37 -12.75 15.07
C ASP A 55 -3.87 -12.05 13.79
N ALA A 56 -5.13 -12.29 13.42
CA ALA A 56 -5.69 -11.91 12.12
C ALA A 56 -5.65 -10.39 11.81
N THR A 57 -5.44 -9.55 12.82
CA THR A 57 -5.28 -8.09 12.65
C THR A 57 -3.84 -7.66 12.35
N GLU A 58 -2.86 -8.56 12.50
CA GLU A 58 -1.44 -8.27 12.30
C GLU A 58 -0.98 -8.71 10.91
N PHE A 59 -0.25 -7.81 10.23
CA PHE A 59 0.36 -8.10 8.95
C PHE A 59 1.59 -9.01 9.12
N LYS A 60 1.40 -10.31 8.89
CA LYS A 60 2.43 -11.36 8.98
C LYS A 60 2.44 -12.20 7.71
N PRO A 61 3.20 -11.84 6.66
CA PRO A 61 3.26 -12.60 5.40
C PRO A 61 3.73 -14.05 5.57
N GLU A 62 4.52 -14.31 6.61
CA GLU A 62 5.14 -15.61 6.87
C GLU A 62 4.11 -16.71 7.17
N ARG A 63 2.89 -16.35 7.57
CA ARG A 63 1.77 -17.28 7.84
C ARG A 63 1.39 -18.13 6.63
N PHE A 64 1.67 -17.64 5.41
CA PHE A 64 1.36 -18.33 4.16
C PHE A 64 2.52 -19.16 3.61
N LEU A 65 3.71 -19.06 4.21
CA LEU A 65 4.93 -19.71 3.70
C LEU A 65 5.14 -21.13 4.27
N GLY A 66 4.36 -21.56 5.27
CA GLY A 66 4.48 -22.89 5.87
C GLY A 66 5.86 -23.20 6.48
N VAL A 67 6.51 -22.18 7.04
CA VAL A 67 7.90 -22.30 7.52
C VAL A 67 7.94 -23.06 8.86
N ASN A 68 9.02 -23.80 9.11
CA ASN A 68 9.30 -24.54 10.35
C ASN A 68 8.30 -25.67 10.67
N GLY A 69 7.85 -26.39 9.64
CA GLY A 69 6.97 -27.56 9.81
C GLY A 69 5.53 -27.21 10.16
N ARG A 70 5.13 -25.94 10.00
CA ARG A 70 3.75 -25.50 10.16
C ARG A 70 3.01 -25.61 8.83
N THR A 71 1.78 -26.07 8.88
CA THR A 71 0.88 -26.00 7.72
C THR A 71 0.60 -24.52 7.41
N PRO A 72 0.69 -24.08 6.14
CA PRO A 72 0.25 -22.74 5.74
C PRO A 72 -1.19 -22.49 6.17
N GLU A 73 -1.48 -21.27 6.59
CA GLU A 73 -2.87 -20.85 6.83
C GLU A 73 -3.65 -20.75 5.51
N TYR A 74 -4.97 -20.59 5.62
CA TYR A 74 -5.85 -20.51 4.45
C TYR A 74 -5.42 -19.40 3.49
N ASP A 75 -5.37 -19.68 2.19
CA ASP A 75 -4.90 -18.70 1.21
C ASP A 75 -5.98 -17.62 0.93
N PRO A 76 -5.74 -16.34 1.28
CA PRO A 76 -6.70 -15.26 1.04
C PRO A 76 -6.91 -14.95 -0.46
N HIS A 77 -6.02 -15.40 -1.35
CA HIS A 77 -6.20 -15.23 -2.80
C HIS A 77 -7.46 -15.94 -3.31
N LEU A 78 -7.87 -17.05 -2.67
CA LEU A 78 -9.07 -17.81 -3.03
C LEU A 78 -10.37 -17.06 -2.72
N LEU A 79 -10.32 -16.06 -1.83
CA LEU A 79 -11.49 -15.27 -1.41
C LEU A 79 -11.48 -13.86 -1.97
N SER A 80 -10.30 -13.28 -2.21
CA SER A 80 -10.13 -11.88 -2.60
C SER A 80 -10.82 -11.53 -3.93
N PHE A 81 -11.00 -12.51 -4.80
CA PHE A 81 -11.64 -12.35 -6.12
C PHE A 81 -13.10 -12.86 -6.17
N GLY A 82 -13.68 -13.19 -5.02
CA GLY A 82 -15.00 -13.80 -4.91
C GLY A 82 -14.98 -15.31 -5.18
N PHE A 83 -16.14 -15.94 -5.07
CA PHE A 83 -16.30 -17.39 -5.17
C PHE A 83 -17.55 -17.78 -5.99
N GLY A 84 -17.58 -19.00 -6.49
CA GLY A 84 -18.69 -19.56 -7.28
C GLY A 84 -18.76 -19.03 -8.71
N ARG A 85 -19.99 -19.00 -9.28
CA ARG A 85 -20.23 -18.65 -10.71
C ARG A 85 -19.90 -17.19 -11.08
N ARG A 86 -19.64 -16.32 -10.10
CA ARG A 86 -19.35 -14.89 -10.28
C ARG A 86 -17.91 -14.54 -9.84
N ILE A 87 -17.03 -15.53 -9.77
CA ILE A 87 -15.61 -15.28 -9.51
C ILE A 87 -15.04 -14.29 -10.54
N CYS A 88 -14.17 -13.40 -10.09
CA CYS A 88 -13.59 -12.36 -10.94
C CYS A 88 -12.88 -13.00 -12.14
N PRO A 89 -13.33 -12.75 -13.39
CA PRO A 89 -12.67 -13.32 -14.57
C PRO A 89 -11.26 -12.77 -14.77
N GLY A 90 -10.95 -11.61 -14.17
CA GLY A 90 -9.64 -10.95 -14.23
C GLY A 90 -8.64 -11.40 -13.17
N GLN A 91 -8.95 -12.39 -12.31
CA GLN A 91 -8.10 -12.76 -11.17
C GLN A 91 -6.65 -13.08 -11.55
N HIS A 92 -6.44 -13.83 -12.64
CA HIS A 92 -5.12 -14.26 -13.07
C HIS A 92 -4.29 -13.10 -13.62
N LEU A 93 -4.93 -12.22 -14.41
CA LEU A 93 -4.29 -11.02 -14.93
C LEU A 93 -3.94 -10.05 -13.81
N ALA A 94 -4.85 -9.82 -12.87
CA ALA A 94 -4.63 -8.97 -11.71
C ALA A 94 -3.49 -9.49 -10.83
N ALA A 95 -3.47 -10.78 -10.52
CA ALA A 95 -2.42 -11.40 -9.72
C ALA A 95 -1.04 -11.30 -10.39
N ALA A 96 -0.95 -11.61 -11.69
CA ALA A 96 0.30 -11.51 -12.43
C ALA A 96 0.82 -10.06 -12.51
N ASN A 97 -0.07 -9.10 -12.80
CA ASN A 97 0.30 -7.69 -12.86
C ASN A 97 0.73 -7.14 -11.50
N LEU A 98 0.03 -7.48 -10.42
CA LEU A 98 0.38 -7.06 -9.06
C LEU A 98 1.75 -7.62 -8.65
N TYR A 99 1.99 -8.91 -8.91
CA TYR A 99 3.28 -9.54 -8.64
C TYR A 99 4.42 -8.83 -9.40
N LEU A 100 4.25 -8.62 -10.71
CA LEU A 100 5.26 -7.95 -11.53
C LEU A 100 5.49 -6.50 -11.10
N ALA A 101 4.43 -5.75 -10.75
CA ALA A 101 4.55 -4.38 -10.28
C ALA A 101 5.37 -4.32 -8.98
N ILE A 102 5.02 -5.14 -7.99
CA ILE A 102 5.73 -5.19 -6.71
C ILE A 102 7.18 -5.63 -6.91
N ALA A 103 7.42 -6.71 -7.65
CA ALA A 103 8.77 -7.23 -7.89
C ALA A 103 9.66 -6.21 -8.60
N ARG A 104 9.14 -5.50 -9.62
CA ARG A 104 9.90 -4.46 -10.33
C ARG A 104 10.16 -3.25 -9.45
N SER A 105 9.18 -2.81 -8.67
CA SER A 105 9.35 -1.70 -7.73
C SER A 105 10.40 -2.02 -6.68
N LEU A 106 10.32 -3.19 -6.03
CA LEU A 106 11.27 -3.62 -5.01
C LEU A 106 12.65 -3.97 -5.59
N ALA A 107 12.76 -4.33 -6.87
CA ALA A 107 14.06 -4.58 -7.50
C ALA A 107 14.90 -3.29 -7.61
N VAL A 108 14.24 -2.15 -7.83
CA VAL A 108 14.90 -0.90 -8.23
C VAL A 108 14.89 0.15 -7.12
N PHE A 109 13.86 0.15 -6.29
CA PHE A 109 13.63 1.17 -5.29
C PHE A 109 13.73 0.64 -3.85
N ASP A 110 14.23 1.50 -2.97
CA ASP A 110 14.09 1.40 -1.53
C ASP A 110 12.97 2.32 -1.07
N ILE A 111 11.97 1.74 -0.41
CA ILE A 111 10.80 2.42 0.11
C ILE A 111 10.92 2.44 1.63
N THR A 112 11.09 3.62 2.23
CA THR A 112 11.27 3.79 3.67
C THR A 112 10.34 4.88 4.22
N HIS A 113 10.22 4.95 5.54
CA HIS A 113 9.56 6.08 6.21
C HIS A 113 10.23 7.40 5.82
N LEU A 114 9.41 8.45 5.73
CA LEU A 114 9.93 9.80 5.54
C LEU A 114 10.51 10.32 6.85
N VAL A 115 11.74 10.83 6.81
CA VAL A 115 12.38 11.45 7.97
C VAL A 115 12.30 12.97 7.84
N LYS A 116 11.56 13.63 8.74
CA LYS A 116 11.49 15.10 8.84
C LYS A 116 12.14 15.53 10.15
N ASN A 117 13.13 16.43 10.07
CA ASN A 117 13.85 16.95 11.24
C ASN A 117 14.45 15.85 12.16
N GLY A 118 14.94 14.76 11.56
CA GLY A 118 15.54 13.65 12.30
C GLY A 118 14.54 12.71 13.00
N LYS A 119 13.24 12.87 12.78
CA LYS A 119 12.20 11.94 13.26
C LYS A 119 11.46 11.30 12.09
N GLU A 120 11.21 10.00 12.21
CA GLU A 120 10.35 9.27 11.28
C GLU A 120 8.92 9.80 11.41
N VAL A 121 8.31 10.11 10.27
CA VAL A 121 6.89 10.44 10.19
C VAL A 121 6.12 9.12 10.27
N PRO A 122 5.31 8.91 11.33
CA PRO A 122 4.51 7.71 11.43
C PRO A 122 3.47 7.70 10.31
N VAL A 123 3.31 6.55 9.67
CA VAL A 123 2.27 6.33 8.67
C VAL A 123 1.07 5.74 9.39
N THR A 124 0.00 6.52 9.52
CA THR A 124 -1.28 6.00 10.04
C THR A 124 -2.09 5.44 8.86
N PRO A 125 -2.45 4.15 8.88
CA PRO A 125 -3.21 3.53 7.80
C PRO A 125 -4.67 3.96 7.87
N GLU A 126 -4.99 5.10 7.26
CA GLU A 126 -6.34 5.58 7.06
C GLU A 126 -6.81 5.25 5.64
N PHE A 127 -8.08 4.91 5.49
CA PHE A 127 -8.64 4.51 4.20
C PHE A 127 -9.98 5.18 3.94
N THR A 128 -10.25 5.47 2.67
CA THR A 128 -11.52 6.01 2.19
C THR A 128 -12.63 4.98 2.27
N THR A 129 -13.85 5.43 2.53
CA THR A 129 -15.05 4.60 2.48
C THR A 129 -15.51 4.38 1.04
N GLY A 130 -15.71 3.13 0.63
CA GLY A 130 -16.23 2.78 -0.70
C GLY A 130 -16.22 1.27 -0.94
N ILE A 131 -16.71 0.84 -2.11
CA ILE A 131 -16.62 -0.58 -2.55
C ILE A 131 -15.14 -1.00 -2.67
N ILE A 132 -14.29 -0.07 -3.11
CA ILE A 132 -12.85 -0.20 -3.11
C ILE A 132 -12.30 0.77 -2.08
N SER A 133 -11.50 0.25 -1.14
CA SER A 133 -10.87 1.01 -0.08
C SER A 133 -9.52 1.53 -0.58
N HIS A 134 -9.38 2.85 -0.70
CA HIS A 134 -8.12 3.50 -1.06
C HIS A 134 -7.45 4.08 0.19
N PRO A 135 -6.13 3.98 0.34
CA PRO A 135 -5.44 4.67 1.42
C PRO A 135 -5.59 6.19 1.23
N THR A 136 -5.71 6.92 2.34
CA THR A 136 -5.62 8.39 2.32
C THR A 136 -4.18 8.80 1.95
N PRO A 137 -3.96 10.02 1.43
CA PRO A 137 -2.61 10.46 1.09
C PRO A 137 -1.66 10.39 2.29
N PHE A 138 -0.54 9.67 2.14
CA PHE A 138 0.51 9.55 3.15
C PHE A 138 1.88 9.83 2.55
N GLU A 139 2.82 10.27 3.40
CA GLU A 139 4.17 10.63 3.00
C GLU A 139 5.15 9.47 3.20
N LEU A 140 6.04 9.28 2.23
CA LEU A 140 7.02 8.19 2.20
C LEU A 140 8.30 8.64 1.47
N SER A 141 9.42 7.96 1.71
CA SER A 141 10.68 8.19 0.99
C SER A 141 10.95 7.03 0.03
N ILE A 142 10.96 7.33 -1.27
CA ILE A 142 11.38 6.39 -2.32
C ILE A 142 12.74 6.84 -2.82
N ARG A 143 13.73 5.94 -2.78
CA ARG A 143 15.07 6.18 -3.32
C ARG A 143 15.45 5.04 -4.25
N VAL A 144 16.26 5.33 -5.26
CA VAL A 144 16.83 4.29 -6.12
C VAL A 144 17.92 3.57 -5.34
N ARG A 145 17.97 2.24 -5.45
CA ARG A 145 18.93 1.39 -4.71
C ARG A 145 20.38 1.68 -5.06
N SER A 146 20.68 1.88 -6.34
CA SER A 146 22.03 2.16 -6.80
C SER A 146 22.05 2.96 -8.11
N PRO A 147 23.18 3.60 -8.46
CA PRO A 147 23.33 4.33 -9.72
C PRO A 147 23.09 3.45 -10.97
N GLU A 148 23.39 2.16 -10.90
CA GLU A 148 23.12 1.19 -11.98
C GLU A 148 21.61 1.04 -12.24
N HIS A 149 20.81 0.95 -11.17
CA HIS A 149 19.36 0.89 -11.28
C HIS A 149 18.77 2.19 -11.83
N GLU A 150 19.37 3.34 -11.52
CA GLU A 150 18.97 4.63 -12.10
C GLU A 150 19.19 4.64 -13.63
N LYS A 151 20.36 4.17 -14.09
CA LYS A 151 20.62 4.03 -15.54
C LYS A 151 19.60 3.13 -16.21
N LEU A 152 19.23 2.01 -15.57
CA LEU A 152 18.22 1.09 -16.08
C LEU A 152 16.86 1.78 -16.26
N ILE A 153 16.37 2.51 -15.24
CA ILE A 153 15.11 3.25 -15.33
C ILE A 153 15.15 4.25 -16.49
N ARG A 154 16.22 5.06 -16.57
CA ARG A 154 16.38 6.08 -17.61
C ARG A 154 16.53 5.47 -19.01
N ALA A 155 17.05 4.24 -19.12
CA ALA A 155 17.12 3.53 -20.39
C ALA A 155 15.73 3.10 -20.87
N VAL A 156 14.85 2.66 -19.96
CA VAL A 156 13.46 2.28 -20.29
C VAL A 156 12.70 3.47 -20.86
N GLU A 157 12.85 4.66 -20.28
CA GLU A 157 12.23 5.90 -20.77
C GLU A 157 12.67 6.27 -22.19
N LYS A 158 13.90 5.91 -22.59
CA LYS A 158 14.37 6.11 -23.97
C LYS A 158 13.75 5.13 -24.96
N SER A 159 13.61 3.86 -24.57
CA SER A 159 13.02 2.82 -25.43
C SER A 159 11.50 2.93 -25.54
N TYR A 160 10.85 3.36 -24.47
CA TYR A 160 9.40 3.48 -24.33
C TYR A 160 9.11 4.86 -23.73
N PRO A 161 9.13 5.93 -24.54
CA PRO A 161 8.85 7.28 -24.05
C PRO A 161 7.44 7.34 -23.47
N TRP A 162 7.28 8.12 -22.40
CA TRP A 162 5.97 8.32 -21.81
C TRP A 162 5.06 9.07 -22.80
N GLU A 163 4.00 8.41 -23.24
CA GLU A 163 2.99 8.99 -24.11
C GLU A 163 1.86 9.60 -23.27
N LYS A 164 1.29 10.70 -23.75
CA LYS A 164 0.10 11.29 -23.14
C LYS A 164 -1.06 10.31 -23.24
N SER A 165 -1.89 10.24 -22.20
CA SER A 165 -3.12 9.45 -22.24
C SER A 165 -4.00 9.87 -23.42
N HIS A 166 -4.44 8.89 -24.21
CA HIS A 166 -5.41 9.06 -25.31
C HIS A 166 -6.83 9.39 -24.81
N ALA A 167 -7.04 9.66 -23.51
CA ALA A 167 -8.34 10.03 -22.96
C ALA A 167 -8.96 11.27 -23.64
N GLU A 168 -8.14 12.20 -24.14
CA GLU A 168 -8.61 13.37 -24.87
C GLU A 168 -9.20 13.02 -26.25
N GLU A 169 -8.72 11.94 -26.88
CA GLU A 169 -9.25 11.45 -28.16
C GLU A 169 -10.61 10.77 -28.00
N LEU A 170 -10.91 10.27 -26.80
CA LEU A 170 -12.22 9.70 -26.45
C LEU A 170 -13.26 10.78 -26.13
N GLN A 171 -12.89 12.06 -26.07
CA GLN A 171 -13.82 13.19 -25.93
C GLN A 171 -14.49 13.58 -27.26
N LEU A 172 -14.56 12.65 -28.23
CA LEU A 172 -15.34 12.85 -29.45
C LEU A 172 -16.79 13.21 -29.07
N LYS A 173 -17.19 14.40 -29.51
CA LYS A 173 -18.47 15.06 -29.27
C LYS A 173 -19.63 14.08 -29.49
N ILE A 174 -20.23 13.61 -28.40
CA ILE A 174 -21.63 13.16 -28.38
C ILE A 174 -22.50 14.40 -28.27
#